data_AF-A0A1C0V1M4-F1
#
_entry.id   AF-A0A1C0V1M4-F1
#
_cell.length_a   1.000
_cell.length_b   1.000
_cell.length_c   1.000
_cell.angle_alpha   90.00
_cell.angle_beta   90.00
_cell.angle_gamma   90.00
#
_symmetry.space_group_name_H-M   'P 1'
#
loop_
_entity.id
_entity.type
_entity.pdbx_description
1 polymer ?
#
loop_
_entity_poly.entity_id
_entity_poly.type
_entity_poly.pdbx_seq_one_letter_code
_entity_poly.pdbx_strand_id
1 'polypeptide(L)' 'MTNVTEVLKSAQFVVDASGKKTAVQLSVAAWEALLDWIEDREDESIFREAMSQLREAGGSPEKAGWLDWEAVKEKF' A
#
# COMPACT_ATOMS: atom_id res chain seq x y z
N MET A 1 10.18 13.57 -3.94
CA MET A 1 9.03 12.74 -3.56
C MET A 1 7.95 13.67 -3.03
N THR A 2 6.78 13.65 -3.65
CA THR A 2 5.60 14.39 -3.17
C THR A 2 5.06 13.64 -1.95
N ASN A 3 4.84 14.32 -0.83
CA ASN A 3 4.27 13.67 0.36
C ASN A 3 2.75 13.51 0.17
N VAL A 4 2.15 12.38 0.59
CA VAL A 4 0.70 12.13 0.50
C VAL A 4 -0.14 13.27 1.12
N THR A 5 0.40 13.96 2.12
CA THR A 5 -0.28 15.11 2.73
C THR A 5 -0.37 16.30 1.76
N GLU A 6 0.65 16.50 0.93
CA GLU A 6 0.66 17.54 -0.11
C GLU A 6 -0.28 17.17 -1.26
N VAL A 7 -0.32 15.89 -1.62
CA VAL A 7 -1.28 15.31 -2.57
C VAL A 7 -2.72 15.60 -2.15
N LEU A 8 -3.09 15.26 -0.91
CA LEU A 8 -4.44 15.47 -0.40
C LEU A 8 -4.82 16.95 -0.31
N LYS A 9 -3.85 17.83 -0.03
CA LYS A 9 -4.06 19.29 -0.03
C LYS A 9 -4.27 19.88 -1.42
N SER A 10 -3.79 19.20 -2.47
CA SER A 10 -3.97 19.63 -3.86
C SER A 10 -5.32 19.21 -4.47
N ALA A 11 -6.10 18.40 -3.75
CA ALA A 11 -7.39 17.89 -4.18
C ALA A 11 -8.39 19.01 -4.50
N GLN A 12 -8.99 18.93 -5.68
CA GLN A 12 -10.11 19.77 -6.06
C GLN A 12 -11.41 18.97 -5.94
N PHE A 13 -12.50 19.61 -5.54
CA PHE A 13 -13.79 18.95 -5.41
C PHE A 13 -14.71 19.36 -6.55
N VAL A 14 -15.32 18.37 -7.20
CA VAL A 14 -16.43 18.59 -8.12
C VAL A 14 -17.69 18.71 -7.28
N VAL A 15 -18.46 19.76 -7.53
CA VAL A 15 -19.67 20.09 -6.76
C VAL A 15 -20.86 20.10 -7.71
N ASP A 16 -21.94 19.44 -7.33
CA ASP A 16 -23.18 19.46 -8.10
C ASP A 16 -23.97 20.76 -7.92
N ALA A 17 -25.09 20.89 -8.64
CA ALA A 17 -25.94 22.09 -8.61
C ALA A 17 -26.57 22.35 -7.22
N SER A 18 -26.59 21.36 -6.32
CA SER A 18 -27.09 21.51 -4.94
C SER A 18 -26.00 21.96 -3.97
N GLY A 19 -24.75 22.10 -4.42
CA GLY A 19 -23.61 22.42 -3.56
C GLY A 19 -22.99 21.18 -2.89
N LYS A 20 -23.40 19.97 -3.26
CA LYS A 20 -22.84 18.73 -2.70
C LYS A 20 -21.59 18.33 -3.46
N LYS A 21 -20.51 17.99 -2.74
CA LYS A 21 -19.30 17.39 -3.31
C LYS A 21 -19.61 15.98 -3.83
N THR A 22 -19.36 15.74 -5.12
CA THR A 22 -19.70 14.48 -5.80
C THR A 22 -18.48 13.73 -6.30
N ALA A 23 -17.37 14.42 -6.55
CA ALA A 23 -16.10 13.79 -6.92
C ALA A 23 -14.90 14.60 -6.41
N VAL A 24 -13.73 13.95 -6.46
CA VAL A 24 -12.43 14.57 -6.19
C VAL A 24 -11.60 14.47 -7.46
N GLN A 25 -10.98 15.58 -7.85
CA GLN A 25 -10.03 15.65 -8.94
C GLN A 25 -8.62 15.82 -8.37
N LEU A 26 -7.72 14.97 -8.83
CA LEU A 26 -6.29 15.00 -8.54
C LEU A 26 -5.51 15.10 -9.85
N SER A 27 -4.30 15.63 -9.81
CA SER A 27 -3.34 15.41 -10.91
C SER A 27 -2.94 13.94 -10.95
N VAL A 28 -2.49 13.44 -12.10
CA VAL A 28 -2.05 12.04 -12.23
C VAL A 28 -0.93 11.72 -11.25
N ALA A 29 0.08 12.58 -11.15
CA ALA A 29 1.19 12.39 -10.19
C ALA A 29 0.71 12.37 -8.73
N ALA A 30 -0.32 13.15 -8.40
CA ALA A 30 -0.92 13.13 -7.07
C ALA A 30 -1.73 11.86 -6.83
N TRP A 31 -2.43 11.35 -7.84
CA TRP A 31 -3.14 10.08 -7.78
C TRP A 31 -2.19 8.89 -7.59
N GLU A 32 -1.11 8.82 -8.37
CA GLU A 32 -0.08 7.77 -8.25
C GLU A 32 0.57 7.79 -6.86
N ALA A 33 0.98 8.95 -6.38
CA ALA A 33 1.56 9.07 -5.04
C ALA A 33 0.57 8.73 -3.89
N LEU A 34 -0.74 8.86 -4.12
CA LEU A 34 -1.76 8.38 -3.18
C LEU A 34 -1.89 6.86 -3.22
N LEU A 35 -1.87 6.26 -4.41
CA LEU A 35 -1.93 4.80 -4.57
C LEU A 35 -0.70 4.14 -3.95
N ASP A 36 0.50 4.58 -4.29
CA ASP A 36 1.76 4.06 -3.73
C ASP A 36 1.72 4.09 -2.20
N TRP A 37 1.23 5.20 -1.62
CA TRP A 37 1.14 5.33 -0.17
C TRP A 37 0.13 4.35 0.45
N ILE A 38 -0.98 4.04 -0.24
CA ILE A 38 -1.95 3.04 0.25
C ILE A 38 -1.32 1.65 0.18
N GLU A 39 -0.67 1.30 -0.93
CA GLU A 39 0.02 0.02 -1.12
C GLU A 39 1.11 -0.19 -0.06
N ASP A 40 1.95 0.82 0.20
CA ASP A 40 2.96 0.78 1.27
C ASP A 40 2.35 0.46 2.65
N ARG A 41 1.14 0.97 2.95
CA ARG A 41 0.45 0.70 4.22
C ARG A 41 -0.12 -0.71 4.30
N GLU A 42 -0.59 -1.25 3.18
CA GLU A 42 -1.04 -2.63 3.09
C GLU A 42 0.15 -3.59 3.22
N ASP A 43 1.23 -3.34 2.48
CA ASP A 43 2.48 -4.10 2.54
C ASP A 43 3.12 -4.05 3.93
N GLU A 44 3.08 -2.91 4.62
CA GLU A 44 3.56 -2.79 6.00
C GLU A 44 2.79 -3.74 6.93
N SER A 45 1.47 -3.87 6.74
CA SER A 45 0.65 -4.79 7.54
C SER A 45 1.04 -6.25 7.27
N ILE A 46 1.17 -6.63 6.00
CA ILE A 46 1.60 -7.99 5.58
C ILE A 46 2.98 -8.31 6.16
N PHE A 47 3.93 -7.37 6.05
CA PHE A 47 5.27 -7.52 6.60
C PHE A 47 5.25 -7.70 8.13
N ARG A 48 4.46 -6.90 8.84
CA ARG A 48 4.35 -7.00 10.31
C ARG A 48 3.81 -8.36 10.74
N GLU A 49 2.81 -8.88 10.04
CA GLU A 49 2.25 -10.21 10.29
C GLU A 49 3.30 -11.31 10.02
N ALA A 50 3.94 -11.27 8.85
CA ALA A 50 4.98 -12.22 8.46
C ALA A 50 6.14 -12.25 9.47
N MET A 51 6.57 -11.06 9.94
CA MET A 51 7.61 -10.95 10.96
C MET A 51 7.16 -11.47 12.34
N SER A 52 5.87 -11.40 12.68
CA SER A 52 5.33 -12.02 13.88
C SER A 52 5.45 -13.54 13.81
N GLN A 53 5.00 -14.12 12.70
CA GLN A 53 5.07 -15.57 12.45
C GLN A 53 6.53 -16.08 12.47
N LEU A 54 7.46 -15.32 11.85
CA LEU A 54 8.88 -15.65 11.86
C LEU A 54 9.45 -15.65 13.29
N ARG A 55 9.05 -14.69 14.13
CA ARG A 55 9.47 -14.63 15.54
C ARG A 55 8.93 -15.82 16.33
N GLU A 56 7.68 -16.20 16.14
CA GLU A 56 7.07 -17.39 16.76
C GLU A 56 7.78 -18.69 16.33
N ALA A 57 8.25 -18.74 15.09
CA ALA A 57 9.07 -19.83 14.56
C ALA A 57 10.54 -19.82 15.03
N GLY A 58 10.90 -18.91 15.95
CA GLY A 58 12.27 -18.78 16.48
C GLY A 58 13.27 -18.23 15.46
N GLY A 59 12.80 -17.43 14.50
CA GLY A 59 13.62 -16.84 13.45
C GLY A 59 13.96 -17.76 12.28
N SER A 60 13.34 -18.95 12.18
CA SER A 60 13.56 -19.90 11.09
C SER A 60 12.47 -19.74 10.02
N PRO A 61 12.81 -19.28 8.80
CA PRO A 61 11.84 -19.15 7.69
C PRO A 61 11.19 -20.48 7.32
N GLU A 62 11.97 -21.57 7.33
CA GLU A 62 11.45 -22.92 7.06
C GLU A 62 10.39 -23.36 8.08
N LYS A 63 10.62 -23.09 9.37
CA LYS A 63 9.63 -23.37 10.43
C LYS A 63 8.42 -22.44 10.38
N ALA A 64 8.57 -21.24 9.83
CA ALA A 64 7.48 -20.31 9.55
C ALA A 64 6.70 -20.69 8.28
N GLY A 65 7.08 -21.76 7.57
CA GLY A 65 6.42 -22.23 6.36
C GLY A 65 6.76 -21.43 5.10
N TRP A 66 7.82 -20.61 5.14
CA TRP A 66 8.24 -19.83 3.98
C TRP A 66 8.92 -20.73 2.95
N LEU A 67 8.70 -20.41 1.67
CA LEU A 67 9.30 -21.12 0.55
C LEU A 67 10.57 -20.40 0.10
N ASP A 68 11.60 -21.19 -0.26
CA ASP A 68 12.78 -20.64 -0.92
C ASP A 68 12.38 -20.13 -2.32
N TRP A 69 12.62 -18.85 -2.57
CA TRP A 69 12.29 -18.19 -3.83
C TRP A 69 12.94 -18.88 -5.03
N GLU A 70 14.22 -19.26 -4.93
CA GLU A 70 14.92 -19.91 -6.04
C GLU A 70 14.32 -21.27 -6.39
N ALA A 71 13.69 -21.94 -5.42
CA ALA A 71 13.02 -23.21 -5.60
C ALA A 71 11.61 -23.10 -6.23
N VAL A 72 10.98 -21.92 -6.17
CA VAL A 72 9.56 -21.76 -6.59
C VAL A 72 9.33 -20.74 -7.70
N LYS A 73 10.32 -19.90 -8.04
CA LYS A 73 10.18 -18.82 -9.03
C LYS A 73 9.67 -19.27 -10.40
N GLU A 74 10.04 -20.47 -10.86
CA GLU A 74 9.61 -21.01 -12.17
C GLU A 74 8.11 -21.39 -12.22
N LYS A 75 7.38 -21.26 -11.10
CA LYS A 75 5.93 -21.55 -11.00
C LYS A 75 5.06 -20.29 -11.06
N PHE A 76 5.67 -19.11 -11.11
CA PHE A 76 5.03 -17.80 -11.13
C PHE A 76 5.54 -16.98 -12.32
#